data_AF-A0A535V2Y1-F1
#
_entry.id   AF-A0A535V2Y1-F1
#
_cell.length_a   1.000
_cell.length_b   1.000
_cell.length_c   1.000
_cell.angle_alpha   90.00
_cell.angle_beta   90.00
_cell.angle_gamma   90.00
#
_symmetry.space_group_name_H-M   'P 1'
#
loop_
_entity.id
_entity.type
_entity.pdbx_description
1 polymer ?
#
loop_
_entity_poly.entity_id
_entity_poly.type
_entity_poly.pdbx_seq_one_letter_code
_entity_poly.pdbx_strand_id
1 'polypeptide(L)'
;MRLATIRLGDRTAAVRVEGDTAVELGVPDVRAVLERGEWRSWAAAIDGPRHPSAAVDHAPLVPNPSKILCVGLNYRSHILEMGRELPTHPTLFAKFADTLMGARDDLVLPAVSDEVDWEAELGVVIGAGGKNIARGDALKHVFGYTVINDVSARDLQTAHMQFFKGKTLDTFCPIGPVVVTADEFGDPHTKQVTLRVNGVQKQNGNTSDMIFPIDVTIESLSRGWARTPKVFLAPGQVLRTVIERVGECVNTCVAEGDAMKDVDLAVAERRR
;
A
#
# COMPACT_ATOMS: atom_id res chain seq x y z
N MET A 1 -12.92 -3.11 13.97
CA MET A 1 -13.91 -2.98 12.90
C MET A 1 -13.35 -3.56 11.60
N ARG A 2 -14.20 -4.09 10.72
CA ARG A 2 -13.82 -4.61 9.38
C ARG A 2 -14.46 -3.73 8.32
N LEU A 3 -13.67 -3.22 7.37
CA LEU A 3 -14.16 -2.37 6.29
C LEU A 3 -13.78 -2.93 4.92
N ALA A 4 -14.61 -2.71 3.91
CA ALA A 4 -14.31 -3.02 2.52
C ALA A 4 -14.74 -1.89 1.58
N THR A 5 -14.20 -1.89 0.36
CA THR A 5 -14.75 -1.13 -0.77
C THR A 5 -15.41 -2.14 -1.70
N ILE A 6 -16.67 -1.90 -2.07
CA ILE A 6 -17.45 -2.77 -2.97
C ILE A 6 -17.90 -2.00 -4.20
N ARG A 7 -18.13 -2.70 -5.31
CA ARG A 7 -18.76 -2.17 -6.52
C ARG A 7 -20.28 -2.36 -6.42
N LEU A 8 -21.01 -1.34 -6.84
CA LEU A 8 -22.47 -1.32 -6.90
C LEU A 8 -22.88 -0.70 -8.24
N GLY A 9 -22.88 -1.51 -9.30
CA GLY A 9 -23.16 -1.04 -10.66
C GLY A 9 -22.07 -0.08 -11.15
N ASP A 10 -22.43 1.19 -11.31
CA ASP A 10 -21.57 2.26 -11.85
C ASP A 10 -20.76 3.02 -10.79
N ARG A 11 -20.94 2.69 -9.50
CA ARG A 11 -20.25 3.34 -8.37
C ARG A 11 -19.58 2.34 -7.45
N THR A 12 -18.76 2.86 -6.53
CA THR A 12 -18.26 2.11 -5.37
C THR A 12 -18.92 2.58 -4.08
N ALA A 13 -18.84 1.75 -3.04
CA ALA A 13 -19.21 2.10 -1.67
C ALA A 13 -18.21 1.52 -0.66
N ALA A 14 -17.91 2.30 0.37
CA ALA A 14 -17.33 1.76 1.59
C ALA A 14 -18.42 1.05 2.40
N VAL A 15 -18.09 -0.13 2.92
CA VAL A 15 -18.99 -0.90 3.79
C VAL A 15 -18.28 -1.30 5.08
N ARG A 16 -19.05 -1.33 6.17
CA ARG A 16 -18.67 -2.00 7.43
C ARG A 16 -19.18 -3.44 7.38
N VAL A 17 -18.30 -4.41 7.61
CA VAL A 17 -18.64 -5.84 7.55
C VAL A 17 -18.86 -6.38 8.96
N GLU A 18 -20.06 -6.91 9.19
CA GLU A 18 -20.53 -7.46 10.47
C GLU A 18 -21.11 -8.85 10.22
N GLY A 19 -20.32 -9.89 10.49
CA GLY A 19 -20.71 -11.27 10.20
C GLY A 19 -21.02 -11.50 8.72
N ASP A 20 -22.26 -11.87 8.43
CA ASP A 20 -22.78 -12.14 7.09
C ASP A 20 -23.32 -10.90 6.35
N THR A 21 -23.20 -9.72 6.97
CA THR A 21 -23.79 -8.48 6.46
C THR A 21 -22.70 -7.42 6.20
N ALA A 22 -22.83 -6.71 5.08
CA ALA A 22 -22.04 -5.53 4.74
C ALA A 22 -22.96 -4.30 4.72
N VAL A 23 -22.69 -3.31 5.56
CA VAL A 23 -23.50 -2.10 5.74
C VAL A 23 -22.80 -0.92 5.04
N GLU A 24 -23.44 -0.30 4.05
CA GLU A 24 -22.91 0.90 3.38
C GLU A 24 -22.72 2.07 4.35
N LEU A 25 -21.58 2.76 4.21
CA LEU A 25 -21.21 3.91 5.06
C LEU A 25 -21.56 5.27 4.43
N GLY A 26 -22.18 5.28 3.24
CA GLY A 26 -22.53 6.52 2.54
C GLY A 26 -21.33 7.28 1.96
N VAL A 27 -20.17 6.63 1.83
CA VAL A 27 -18.96 7.17 1.20
C VAL A 27 -18.45 6.18 0.14
N PRO A 28 -17.71 6.64 -0.88
CA PRO A 28 -17.41 5.80 -2.05
C PRO A 28 -16.46 4.63 -1.75
N ASP A 29 -15.56 4.76 -0.78
CA ASP A 29 -14.51 3.77 -0.53
C ASP A 29 -13.87 3.92 0.87
N VAL A 30 -13.06 2.93 1.25
CA VAL A 30 -12.34 2.94 2.53
C VAL A 30 -11.39 4.14 2.65
N ARG A 31 -10.84 4.65 1.54
CA ARG A 31 -9.97 5.84 1.58
C ARG A 31 -10.75 7.06 2.10
N ALA A 32 -11.98 7.26 1.63
CA ALA A 32 -12.86 8.31 2.13
C ALA A 32 -13.26 8.12 3.61
N VAL A 33 -13.15 6.90 4.16
CA VAL A 33 -13.26 6.66 5.61
C VAL A 33 -11.98 7.10 6.33
N LEU A 34 -10.80 6.76 5.81
CA LEU A 34 -9.50 7.12 6.38
C LEU A 34 -9.28 8.63 6.48
N GLU A 35 -9.78 9.39 5.51
CA GLU A 35 -9.64 10.84 5.44
C GLU A 35 -10.59 11.60 6.40
N ARG A 36 -11.48 10.89 7.11
CA ARG A 36 -12.41 11.49 8.07
C ARG A 36 -11.83 11.56 9.48
N GLY A 37 -11.98 12.73 10.11
CA GLY A 37 -11.86 12.84 11.57
C GLY A 37 -12.94 12.01 12.26
N GLU A 38 -12.61 11.42 13.41
CA GLU A 38 -13.54 10.57 14.19
C GLU A 38 -14.20 9.45 13.36
N TRP A 39 -13.50 8.94 12.33
CA TRP A 39 -14.05 7.96 11.39
C TRP A 39 -14.66 6.73 12.08
N ARG A 40 -14.14 6.33 13.24
CA ARG A 40 -14.57 5.13 13.96
C ARG A 40 -15.96 5.28 14.56
N SER A 41 -16.20 6.36 15.29
CA SER A 41 -17.50 6.63 15.92
C SER A 41 -18.55 6.92 14.86
N TRP A 42 -18.16 7.68 13.82
CA TRP A 42 -18.99 7.90 12.64
C TRP A 42 -19.36 6.59 11.94
N ALA A 43 -18.37 5.78 11.56
CA ALA A 43 -18.60 4.54 10.83
C ALA A 43 -19.43 3.54 11.65
N ALA A 44 -19.34 3.54 12.98
CA ALA A 44 -20.16 2.69 13.85
C ALA A 44 -21.63 3.14 13.94
N ALA A 45 -21.90 4.44 13.81
CA ALA A 45 -23.23 5.01 13.93
C ALA A 45 -24.07 4.92 12.64
N ILE A 46 -23.41 4.76 11.47
CA ILE A 46 -24.12 4.63 10.20
C ILE A 46 -24.86 3.28 10.12
N ASP A 47 -26.12 3.34 9.68
CA ASP A 47 -26.98 2.20 9.36
C ASP A 47 -27.53 2.37 7.93
N GLY A 48 -26.64 2.26 6.95
CA GLY A 48 -26.98 2.36 5.53
C GLY A 48 -27.57 1.07 4.95
N PRO A 49 -27.77 1.03 3.62
CA PRO A 49 -28.19 -0.19 2.92
C PRO A 49 -27.30 -1.39 3.24
N ARG A 50 -27.91 -2.58 3.27
CA ARG A 50 -27.27 -3.82 3.68
C ARG A 50 -27.17 -4.79 2.52
N HIS A 51 -26.03 -5.47 2.45
CA HIS A 51 -25.72 -6.48 1.43
C HIS A 51 -25.24 -7.76 2.11
N PRO A 52 -25.54 -8.96 1.57
CA PRO A 52 -24.90 -10.18 2.04
C PRO A 52 -23.39 -10.11 1.80
N SER A 53 -22.58 -10.17 2.86
CA SER A 53 -21.12 -9.97 2.78
C SER A 53 -20.42 -11.02 1.91
N ALA A 54 -21.01 -12.20 1.74
CA ALA A 54 -20.52 -13.24 0.84
C ALA A 54 -20.76 -12.95 -0.65
N ALA A 55 -21.71 -12.05 -0.98
CA ALA A 55 -22.14 -11.78 -2.35
C ALA A 55 -21.70 -10.40 -2.87
N VAL A 56 -20.94 -9.63 -2.09
CA VAL A 56 -20.44 -8.34 -2.54
C VAL A 56 -19.35 -8.50 -3.61
N ASP A 57 -19.43 -7.66 -4.63
CA ASP A 57 -18.38 -7.48 -5.62
C ASP A 57 -17.32 -6.53 -5.04
N HIS A 58 -16.11 -7.02 -4.79
CA HIS A 58 -15.05 -6.23 -4.16
C HIS A 58 -14.37 -5.33 -5.18
N ALA A 59 -14.31 -4.03 -4.92
CA ALA A 59 -13.37 -3.16 -5.61
C ALA A 59 -11.98 -3.26 -4.93
N PRO A 60 -10.92 -2.65 -5.51
CA PRO A 60 -9.69 -2.40 -4.77
C PRO A 60 -9.96 -1.80 -3.39
N LEU A 61 -9.45 -2.45 -2.33
CA LEU A 61 -9.80 -2.12 -0.95
C LEU A 61 -9.60 -0.65 -0.60
N VAL A 62 -8.45 -0.09 -0.98
CA VAL A 62 -8.14 1.35 -0.88
C VAL A 62 -7.79 1.81 -2.30
N PRO A 63 -8.76 2.36 -3.07
CA PRO A 63 -8.51 2.77 -4.44
C PRO A 63 -7.62 4.02 -4.48
N ASN A 64 -6.77 4.11 -5.51
CA ASN A 64 -5.89 5.26 -5.76
C ASN A 64 -5.02 5.68 -4.54
N PRO A 65 -4.32 4.76 -3.86
CA PRO A 65 -3.42 5.16 -2.78
C PRO A 65 -2.28 6.01 -3.35
N SER A 66 -1.80 6.98 -2.57
CA SER A 66 -0.69 7.83 -3.01
C SER A 66 0.63 7.06 -3.17
N LYS A 67 0.79 5.96 -2.41
CA LYS A 67 1.97 5.08 -2.45
C LYS A 67 1.54 3.65 -2.13
N ILE A 68 2.10 2.68 -2.86
CA ILE A 68 2.12 1.26 -2.48
C ILE A 68 3.59 0.88 -2.38
N LEU A 69 4.07 0.69 -1.14
CA LEU A 69 5.47 0.42 -0.85
C LEU A 69 5.59 -1.03 -0.41
N CYS A 70 6.46 -1.77 -1.08
CA CYS A 70 6.62 -3.21 -0.92
C CYS A 70 7.99 -3.51 -0.31
N VAL A 71 8.05 -4.58 0.49
CA VAL A 71 9.28 -5.04 1.13
C VAL A 71 9.63 -6.42 0.58
N GLY A 72 10.76 -6.50 -0.11
CA GLY A 72 11.31 -7.77 -0.58
C GLY A 72 12.15 -8.45 0.49
N LEU A 73 12.24 -9.79 0.42
CA LEU A 73 13.15 -10.60 1.23
C LEU A 73 12.98 -10.34 2.74
N ASN A 74 11.75 -10.43 3.25
CA ASN A 74 11.47 -10.09 4.65
C ASN A 74 11.18 -11.30 5.56
N TYR A 75 11.13 -12.53 5.05
CA TYR A 75 10.90 -13.72 5.86
C TYR A 75 12.18 -14.57 5.94
N ARG A 76 12.66 -14.84 7.15
CA ARG A 76 13.94 -15.53 7.38
C ARG A 76 13.96 -16.92 6.75
N SER A 77 12.91 -17.72 6.97
CA SER A 77 12.78 -19.07 6.42
C SER A 77 12.93 -19.08 4.90
N HIS A 78 12.31 -18.12 4.22
CA HIS A 78 12.38 -17.97 2.77
C HIS A 78 13.79 -17.61 2.27
N ILE A 79 14.52 -16.74 2.98
CA ILE A 79 15.89 -16.36 2.60
C ILE A 79 16.88 -17.51 2.78
N LEU A 80 16.75 -18.26 3.88
CA LEU A 80 17.60 -19.41 4.15
C LEU A 80 17.39 -20.52 3.12
N GLU A 81 16.15 -20.75 2.67
CA GLU A 81 15.85 -21.68 1.56
C GLU A 81 16.53 -21.27 0.25
N MET A 82 16.61 -19.96 -0.03
CA MET A 82 17.32 -19.44 -1.20
C MET A 82 18.86 -19.41 -1.05
N GLY A 83 19.41 -19.80 0.10
CA GLY A 83 20.85 -19.81 0.36
C GLY A 83 21.50 -18.41 0.38
N ARG A 84 20.73 -17.36 0.70
CA ARG A 84 21.20 -15.96 0.72
C ARG A 84 21.56 -15.51 2.13
N GLU A 85 22.45 -14.53 2.24
CA GLU A 85 22.72 -13.83 3.50
C GLU A 85 21.52 -12.97 3.91
N LEU A 86 21.34 -12.79 5.22
CA LEU A 86 20.26 -11.95 5.74
C LEU A 86 20.57 -10.48 5.43
N PRO A 87 19.62 -9.75 4.82
CA PRO A 87 19.83 -8.34 4.52
C PRO A 87 19.97 -7.52 5.80
N THR A 88 20.77 -6.45 5.74
CA THR A 88 20.92 -5.47 6.84
C THR A 88 19.94 -4.29 6.71
N HIS A 89 19.34 -4.12 5.54
CA HIS A 89 18.31 -3.12 5.24
C HIS A 89 17.17 -3.74 4.42
N PRO A 90 15.92 -3.28 4.59
CA PRO A 90 14.80 -3.80 3.81
C PRO A 90 15.02 -3.51 2.31
N THR A 91 14.74 -4.50 1.46
CA THR A 91 14.68 -4.27 0.01
C THR A 91 13.36 -3.59 -0.29
N LEU A 92 13.40 -2.40 -0.87
CA LEU A 92 12.21 -1.57 -1.09
C LEU A 92 11.93 -1.42 -2.58
N PHE A 93 10.67 -1.57 -2.95
CA PHE A 93 10.16 -1.27 -4.29
C PHE A 93 8.72 -0.76 -4.17
N ALA A 94 8.12 -0.40 -5.30
CA ALA A 94 6.76 0.11 -5.34
C ALA A 94 5.93 -0.64 -6.37
N LYS A 95 4.63 -0.69 -6.10
CA LYS A 95 3.59 -0.96 -7.09
C LYS A 95 2.80 0.31 -7.34
N PHE A 96 2.12 0.37 -8.47
CA PHE A 96 1.27 1.51 -8.82
C PHE A 96 -0.20 1.21 -8.54
N ALA A 97 -0.98 2.26 -8.37
CA ALA A 97 -2.40 2.15 -8.00
C ALA A 97 -3.24 1.42 -9.06
N ASP A 98 -2.86 1.54 -10.33
CA ASP A 98 -3.48 0.86 -11.48
C ASP A 98 -3.27 -0.67 -11.49
N THR A 99 -2.28 -1.17 -10.74
CA THR A 99 -2.06 -2.62 -10.57
C THR A 99 -3.05 -3.26 -9.60
N LEU A 100 -3.77 -2.46 -8.81
CA LEU A 100 -4.71 -2.95 -7.80
C LEU A 100 -5.95 -3.59 -8.43
N MET A 101 -6.36 -4.71 -7.86
CA MET A 101 -7.62 -5.38 -8.16
C MET A 101 -8.33 -5.78 -6.86
N GLY A 102 -9.64 -5.96 -6.95
CA GLY A 102 -10.45 -6.47 -5.86
C GLY A 102 -10.08 -7.91 -5.49
N ALA A 103 -10.41 -8.30 -4.26
CA ALA A 103 -10.03 -9.61 -3.70
C ALA A 103 -10.59 -10.84 -4.44
N ARG A 104 -11.53 -10.64 -5.38
CA ARG A 104 -12.20 -11.69 -6.15
C ARG A 104 -12.22 -11.42 -7.65
N ASP A 105 -11.48 -10.41 -8.10
CA ASP A 105 -11.36 -10.11 -9.53
C ASP A 105 -10.55 -11.21 -10.23
N ASP A 106 -10.67 -11.27 -11.56
CA ASP A 106 -9.84 -12.15 -12.37
C ASP A 106 -8.41 -11.60 -12.49
N LEU A 107 -7.42 -12.45 -12.19
CA LEU A 107 -6.01 -12.15 -12.39
C LEU A 107 -5.64 -12.41 -13.86
N VAL A 108 -5.17 -11.39 -14.57
CA VAL A 108 -4.83 -11.51 -15.99
C VAL A 108 -3.37 -11.96 -16.13
N LEU A 109 -3.15 -13.12 -16.77
CA LEU A 109 -1.82 -13.53 -17.19
C LEU A 109 -1.41 -12.71 -18.42
N PRO A 110 -0.33 -11.92 -18.34
CA PRO A 110 0.05 -11.01 -19.41
C PRO A 110 0.77 -11.77 -20.53
N ALA A 111 0.50 -11.40 -21.79
CA ALA A 111 1.16 -12.02 -22.95
C ALA A 111 2.69 -11.80 -23.03
N VAL A 112 3.24 -10.95 -22.16
CA VAL A 112 4.67 -10.60 -22.10
C VAL A 112 5.46 -11.43 -21.09
N SER A 113 4.84 -12.41 -20.42
CA SER A 113 5.51 -13.29 -19.45
C SER A 113 4.84 -14.66 -19.36
N ASP A 114 5.66 -15.70 -19.31
CA ASP A 114 5.24 -17.08 -19.04
C ASP A 114 5.58 -17.52 -17.60
N GLU A 115 6.20 -16.63 -16.80
CA GLU A 115 6.73 -16.93 -15.46
C GLU A 115 6.03 -16.10 -14.38
N VAL A 116 4.69 -16.08 -14.41
CA VAL A 116 3.89 -15.42 -13.38
C VAL A 116 3.85 -16.26 -12.10
N ASP A 117 4.16 -15.61 -10.98
CA ASP A 117 4.31 -16.21 -9.66
C ASP A 117 3.52 -15.41 -8.60
N TRP A 118 3.26 -16.06 -7.48
CA TRP A 118 2.46 -15.53 -6.36
C TRP A 118 3.33 -15.20 -5.15
N GLU A 119 2.88 -14.24 -4.34
CA GLU A 119 3.50 -13.93 -3.05
C GLU A 119 2.41 -13.48 -2.06
N ALA A 120 1.96 -14.37 -1.18
CA ALA A 120 1.04 -13.99 -0.09
C ALA A 120 1.77 -13.14 0.96
N GLU A 121 1.21 -11.97 1.22
CA GLU A 121 1.81 -10.95 2.06
C GLU A 121 0.78 -10.34 3.02
N LEU A 122 1.26 -9.82 4.15
CA LEU A 122 0.46 -9.00 5.06
C LEU A 122 0.44 -7.54 4.56
N GLY A 123 -0.72 -7.07 4.11
CA GLY A 123 -0.92 -5.67 3.76
C GLY A 123 -1.10 -4.80 5.01
N VAL A 124 -0.39 -3.66 5.07
CA VAL A 124 -0.50 -2.67 6.15
C VAL A 124 -1.11 -1.39 5.59
N VAL A 125 -2.28 -1.00 6.08
CA VAL A 125 -2.95 0.24 5.70
C VAL A 125 -2.56 1.33 6.70
N ILE A 126 -1.89 2.38 6.21
CA ILE A 126 -1.53 3.55 7.02
C ILE A 126 -2.73 4.49 7.10
N GLY A 127 -3.13 4.85 8.32
CA GLY A 127 -4.22 5.78 8.57
C GLY A 127 -3.75 7.23 8.60
N ALA A 128 -2.86 7.54 9.54
CA ALA A 128 -2.20 8.82 9.62
C ALA A 128 -0.81 8.71 9.00
N GLY A 129 -0.55 9.43 7.91
CA GLY A 129 0.80 9.52 7.34
C GLY A 129 1.79 10.21 8.29
N GLY A 130 3.04 10.28 7.90
CA GLY A 130 4.08 10.98 8.64
C GLY A 130 5.43 10.90 7.95
N LYS A 131 6.38 11.69 8.44
CA LYS A 131 7.78 11.69 8.01
C LYS A 131 8.65 11.51 9.24
N ASN A 132 9.77 10.79 9.07
CA ASN A 132 10.71 10.47 10.14
C ASN A 132 10.02 9.88 11.38
N ILE A 133 9.09 8.95 11.16
CA ILE A 133 8.32 8.29 12.22
C ILE A 133 9.30 7.44 13.03
N ALA A 134 9.38 7.70 14.34
CA ALA A 134 10.17 6.89 15.25
C ALA A 134 9.59 5.48 15.35
N ARG A 135 10.45 4.47 15.48
CA ARG A 135 10.02 3.06 15.60
C ARG A 135 8.94 2.83 16.67
N GLY A 136 9.07 3.46 17.84
CA GLY A 136 8.12 3.33 18.95
C GLY A 136 6.73 3.94 18.67
N ASP A 137 6.61 4.80 17.66
CA ASP A 137 5.35 5.42 17.24
C ASP A 137 4.77 4.75 16.00
N ALA A 138 5.54 3.95 15.27
CA ALA A 138 5.18 3.40 13.97
C ALA A 138 3.81 2.70 13.94
N LEU A 139 3.51 1.84 14.92
CA LEU A 139 2.24 1.11 14.95
C LEU A 139 1.03 2.02 15.22
N LYS A 140 1.22 3.21 15.79
CA LYS A 140 0.15 4.21 16.01
C LYS A 140 -0.35 4.81 14.68
N HIS A 141 0.47 4.74 13.63
CA HIS A 141 0.11 5.20 12.29
C HIS A 141 -0.69 4.15 11.50
N VAL A 142 -0.73 2.90 11.97
CA VAL A 142 -1.42 1.81 11.27
C VAL A 142 -2.92 1.89 11.53
N PHE A 143 -3.69 2.03 10.45
CA PHE A 143 -5.14 1.92 10.51
C PHE A 143 -5.59 0.48 10.72
N GLY A 144 -4.99 -0.43 9.95
CA GLY A 144 -5.34 -1.84 9.97
C GLY A 144 -4.55 -2.66 8.98
N TYR A 145 -4.97 -3.91 8.86
CA TYR A 145 -4.27 -4.96 8.13
C TYR A 145 -5.20 -5.66 7.15
N THR A 146 -4.65 -6.11 6.03
CA THR A 146 -5.39 -6.82 4.98
C THR A 146 -4.52 -7.90 4.34
N VAL A 147 -5.09 -8.70 3.45
CA VAL A 147 -4.33 -9.63 2.61
C VAL A 147 -3.93 -8.91 1.32
N ILE A 148 -2.71 -9.15 0.88
CA ILE A 148 -2.25 -8.74 -0.45
C ILE A 148 -1.52 -9.91 -1.11
N ASN A 149 -1.65 -10.03 -2.42
CA ASN A 149 -0.79 -10.90 -3.21
C ASN A 149 0.14 -10.02 -4.05
N ASP A 150 1.44 -10.15 -3.88
CA ASP A 150 2.43 -9.43 -4.68
C ASP A 150 2.82 -10.26 -5.93
N VAL A 151 1.86 -10.37 -6.85
CA VAL A 151 2.03 -11.14 -8.09
C VAL A 151 3.21 -10.59 -8.89
N SER A 152 4.00 -11.51 -9.44
CA SER A 152 5.30 -11.21 -10.03
C SER A 152 5.51 -11.96 -11.34
N ALA A 153 5.96 -11.27 -12.39
CA ALA A 153 6.49 -11.89 -13.60
C ALA A 153 8.01 -12.07 -13.42
N ARG A 154 8.48 -13.29 -13.16
CA ARG A 154 9.86 -13.56 -12.71
C ARG A 154 10.91 -13.33 -13.79
N ASP A 155 10.61 -13.71 -15.02
CA ASP A 155 11.40 -13.42 -16.22
C ASP A 155 11.63 -11.90 -16.37
N LEU A 156 10.58 -11.10 -16.25
CA LEU A 156 10.67 -9.64 -16.30
C LEU A 156 11.35 -9.04 -15.06
N GLN A 157 11.11 -9.61 -13.88
CA GLN A 157 11.75 -9.17 -12.63
C GLN A 157 13.27 -9.36 -12.68
N THR A 158 13.74 -10.47 -13.25
CA THR A 158 15.17 -10.82 -13.32
C THR A 158 15.87 -10.25 -14.55
N ALA A 159 15.15 -9.97 -15.64
CA ALA A 159 15.70 -9.29 -16.82
C ALA A 159 16.14 -7.84 -16.54
N HIS A 160 15.74 -7.26 -15.41
CA HIS A 160 16.08 -5.90 -15.02
C HIS A 160 16.80 -5.86 -13.67
N MET A 161 17.63 -4.82 -13.46
CA MET A 161 18.28 -4.60 -12.16
C MET A 161 17.30 -4.28 -11.03
N GLN A 162 16.07 -3.87 -11.37
CA GLN A 162 15.05 -3.44 -10.43
C GLN A 162 13.83 -4.34 -10.58
N PHE A 163 13.19 -4.71 -9.46
CA PHE A 163 12.01 -5.57 -9.47
C PHE A 163 10.79 -4.93 -10.15
N PHE A 164 10.81 -3.61 -10.28
CA PHE A 164 9.73 -2.77 -10.79
C PHE A 164 8.96 -3.40 -11.95
N LYS A 165 9.61 -3.72 -13.07
CA LYS A 165 8.90 -4.17 -14.28
C LYS A 165 8.14 -5.50 -14.09
N GLY A 166 8.67 -6.42 -13.30
CA GLY A 166 8.00 -7.68 -12.99
C GLY A 166 6.89 -7.54 -11.94
N LYS A 167 6.85 -6.41 -11.22
CA LYS A 167 5.94 -6.16 -10.10
C LYS A 167 4.80 -5.18 -10.45
N THR A 168 4.85 -4.50 -11.59
CA THR A 168 3.91 -3.40 -11.92
C THR A 168 3.02 -3.63 -13.13
N LEU A 169 2.72 -4.88 -13.46
CA LEU A 169 1.74 -5.19 -14.50
C LEU A 169 0.30 -5.06 -13.96
N ASP A 170 -0.65 -4.84 -14.87
CA ASP A 170 -2.07 -4.76 -14.54
C ASP A 170 -2.51 -6.01 -13.78
N THR A 171 -3.41 -5.85 -12.81
CA THR A 171 -3.93 -6.94 -11.94
C THR A 171 -2.90 -7.59 -11.01
N PHE A 172 -1.64 -7.15 -10.97
CA PHE A 172 -0.61 -7.82 -10.14
C PHE A 172 -0.67 -7.46 -8.65
N CYS A 173 -1.69 -6.73 -8.20
CA CYS A 173 -1.86 -6.36 -6.80
C CYS A 173 -3.27 -6.69 -6.27
N PRO A 174 -3.67 -7.97 -6.19
CA PRO A 174 -4.89 -8.36 -5.47
C PRO A 174 -4.83 -7.93 -4.01
N ILE A 175 -5.87 -7.24 -3.53
CA ILE A 175 -5.95 -6.73 -2.15
C ILE A 175 -7.35 -6.91 -1.54
N GLY A 176 -7.43 -7.25 -0.25
CA GLY A 176 -8.69 -7.36 0.49
C GLY A 176 -8.84 -8.72 1.20
N PRO A 177 -10.07 -9.24 1.39
CA PRO A 177 -11.37 -8.65 1.05
C PRO A 177 -11.79 -7.50 1.97
N VAL A 178 -11.17 -7.39 3.14
CA VAL A 178 -11.43 -6.33 4.13
C VAL A 178 -10.11 -5.80 4.68
N VAL A 179 -10.13 -4.58 5.21
CA VAL A 179 -9.15 -4.13 6.18
C VAL A 179 -9.73 -4.36 7.58
N VAL A 180 -8.98 -5.06 8.43
CA VAL A 180 -9.29 -5.25 9.85
C VAL A 180 -8.51 -4.21 10.63
N THR A 181 -9.20 -3.41 11.45
CA THR A 181 -8.54 -2.34 12.21
C THR A 181 -7.55 -2.91 13.22
N ALA A 182 -6.48 -2.16 13.50
CA ALA A 182 -5.34 -2.65 14.29
C ALA A 182 -5.74 -3.20 15.67
N ASP A 183 -6.71 -2.59 16.34
CA ASP A 183 -7.27 -3.04 17.63
C ASP A 183 -8.00 -4.38 17.55
N GLU A 184 -8.71 -4.67 16.45
CA GLU A 184 -9.41 -5.95 16.27
C GLU A 184 -8.46 -7.02 15.72
N PHE A 185 -7.42 -6.63 14.98
CA PHE A 185 -6.43 -7.57 14.45
C PHE A 185 -5.51 -8.15 15.53
N GLY A 186 -5.27 -7.39 16.61
CA GLY A 186 -4.34 -7.75 17.67
C GLY A 186 -2.89 -7.71 17.20
N ASP A 187 -2.01 -8.49 17.84
CA ASP A 187 -0.58 -8.51 17.52
C ASP A 187 -0.34 -8.95 16.05
N PRO A 188 0.20 -8.08 15.19
CA PRO A 188 0.39 -8.39 13.77
C PRO A 188 1.60 -9.29 13.49
N HIS A 189 2.47 -9.55 14.47
CA HIS A 189 3.69 -10.36 14.32
C HIS A 189 3.51 -11.81 14.79
N THR A 190 2.28 -12.32 14.83
CA THR A 190 1.96 -13.69 15.24
C THR A 190 1.01 -14.41 14.28
N LYS A 191 0.81 -13.88 13.08
CA LYS A 191 -0.23 -14.31 12.15
C LYS A 191 0.28 -15.39 11.20
N GLN A 192 -0.50 -16.44 11.04
CA GLN A 192 -0.27 -17.44 10.00
C GLN A 192 -0.58 -16.84 8.62
N VAL A 193 0.34 -17.03 7.68
CA VAL A 193 0.19 -16.69 6.27
C VAL A 193 0.26 -17.99 5.47
N THR A 194 -0.76 -18.25 4.65
CA THR A 194 -0.80 -19.42 3.78
C THR A 194 -1.27 -19.03 2.39
N LEU A 195 -0.77 -19.73 1.38
CA LEU A 195 -1.24 -19.61 0.00
C LEU A 195 -1.42 -20.99 -0.62
N ARG A 196 -2.50 -21.16 -1.39
CA ARG A 196 -2.79 -22.37 -2.14
C ARG A 196 -3.06 -22.06 -3.61
N VAL A 197 -2.61 -22.94 -4.50
CA VAL A 197 -2.95 -22.94 -5.93
C VAL A 197 -3.65 -24.26 -6.23
N ASN A 198 -4.90 -24.21 -6.69
CA ASN A 198 -5.75 -25.39 -6.92
C ASN A 198 -5.78 -26.35 -5.71
N GLY A 199 -5.87 -25.77 -4.50
CA GLY A 199 -5.89 -26.53 -3.24
C GLY A 199 -4.52 -27.00 -2.73
N VAL A 200 -3.47 -26.95 -3.55
CA VAL A 200 -2.10 -27.33 -3.16
C VAL A 200 -1.43 -26.17 -2.44
N GLN A 201 -0.94 -26.40 -1.22
CA GLN A 201 -0.22 -25.40 -0.44
C GLN A 201 1.12 -25.06 -1.08
N LYS A 202 1.37 -23.76 -1.28
CA LYS A 202 2.59 -23.20 -1.88
C LYS A 202 3.36 -22.30 -0.92
N GLN A 203 2.68 -21.65 0.02
CA GLN A 203 3.32 -20.91 1.11
C GLN A 203 2.66 -21.26 2.45
N ASN A 204 3.48 -21.32 3.49
CA ASN A 204 3.06 -21.54 4.88
C ASN A 204 4.10 -20.95 5.83
N GLY A 205 3.86 -19.72 6.29
CA GLY A 205 4.78 -18.98 7.15
C GLY A 205 4.04 -18.23 8.24
N ASN A 206 4.78 -17.63 9.17
CA ASN A 206 4.21 -16.81 10.23
C ASN A 206 4.84 -15.41 10.20
N THR A 207 4.06 -14.36 10.44
CA THR A 207 4.55 -12.97 10.47
C THR A 207 5.56 -12.71 11.60
N SER A 208 5.72 -13.63 12.57
CA SER A 208 6.80 -13.62 13.55
C SER A 208 8.19 -13.84 12.93
N ASP A 209 8.25 -14.42 11.73
CA ASP A 209 9.47 -14.71 11.00
C ASP A 209 9.99 -13.52 10.18
N MET A 210 9.35 -12.34 10.33
CA MET A 210 9.79 -11.11 9.70
C MET A 210 11.18 -10.68 10.20
N ILE A 211 12.11 -10.45 9.28
CA ILE A 211 13.46 -9.93 9.59
C ILE A 211 13.38 -8.46 9.98
N PHE A 212 12.60 -7.69 9.21
CA PHE A 212 12.26 -6.30 9.48
C PHE A 212 10.78 -6.26 9.87
N PRO A 213 10.46 -6.20 11.18
CA PRO A 213 9.08 -6.10 11.61
C PRO A 213 8.46 -4.77 11.12
N ILE A 214 7.13 -4.73 11.07
CA ILE A 214 6.33 -3.60 10.57
C ILE A 214 6.77 -2.24 11.12
N ASP A 215 7.12 -2.14 12.40
CA ASP A 215 7.59 -0.90 13.03
C ASP A 215 8.93 -0.40 12.46
N VAL A 216 9.89 -1.30 12.23
CA VAL A 216 11.18 -1.04 11.55
C VAL A 216 10.95 -0.64 10.10
N THR A 217 10.02 -1.31 9.43
CA THR A 217 9.68 -1.01 8.02
C THR A 217 9.11 0.40 7.88
N ILE A 218 8.14 0.78 8.72
CA ILE A 218 7.54 2.12 8.72
C ILE A 218 8.58 3.19 9.07
N GLU A 219 9.42 2.94 10.08
CA GLU A 219 10.53 3.83 10.42
C GLU A 219 11.45 4.04 9.20
N SER A 220 11.89 2.95 8.56
CA SER A 220 12.78 3.03 7.40
C SER A 220 12.13 3.76 6.21
N LEU A 221 10.86 3.47 5.91
CA LEU A 221 10.15 4.07 4.77
C LEU A 221 9.82 5.55 4.97
N SER A 222 9.65 5.97 6.22
CA SER A 222 9.33 7.37 6.54
C SER A 222 10.57 8.27 6.63
N ARG A 223 11.78 7.70 6.68
CA ARG A 223 13.05 8.44 6.75
C ARG A 223 13.41 9.09 5.42
N GLY A 224 13.57 10.41 5.41
CA GLY A 224 13.97 11.19 4.23
C GLY A 224 15.48 11.30 4.05
N TRP A 225 16.19 10.21 3.77
CA TRP A 225 17.66 10.23 3.65
C TRP A 225 18.21 10.51 2.26
N ALA A 226 19.44 11.03 2.24
CA ALA A 226 20.12 11.55 1.06
C ALA A 226 21.63 11.17 1.08
N ARG A 227 22.30 11.19 -0.10
CA ARG A 227 23.60 10.56 -0.50
C ARG A 227 24.89 10.89 0.29
N THR A 228 26.01 10.18 0.04
CA THR A 228 27.37 10.47 0.59
C THR A 228 28.44 10.62 -0.53
N PRO A 229 29.31 11.66 -0.52
CA PRO A 229 29.29 12.78 0.41
C PRO A 229 28.01 13.59 0.24
N LYS A 230 27.48 14.04 1.39
CA LYS A 230 26.20 14.72 1.51
C LYS A 230 26.28 16.09 0.84
N VAL A 231 25.88 16.17 -0.42
CA VAL A 231 25.63 17.46 -1.11
C VAL A 231 24.14 17.56 -1.33
N PHE A 232 23.48 18.45 -0.57
CA PHE A 232 22.03 18.67 -0.64
C PHE A 232 21.72 20.13 -0.91
N LEU A 233 20.54 20.33 -1.49
CA LEU A 233 19.90 21.62 -1.51
C LEU A 233 19.58 22.03 -0.07
N ALA A 234 19.94 23.26 0.30
CA ALA A 234 19.65 23.88 1.58
C ALA A 234 18.49 24.89 1.45
N PRO A 235 17.72 25.14 2.53
CA PRO A 235 16.75 26.21 2.55
C PRO A 235 17.36 27.55 2.08
N GLY A 236 16.64 28.26 1.23
CA GLY A 236 17.09 29.51 0.60
C GLY A 236 17.88 29.35 -0.69
N GLN A 237 18.35 28.14 -1.03
CA GLN A 237 19.04 27.90 -2.30
C GLN A 237 18.07 27.86 -3.48
N VAL A 238 18.56 28.19 -4.67
CA VAL A 238 17.77 28.14 -5.92
C VAL A 238 18.31 27.02 -6.79
N LEU A 239 17.46 26.02 -7.05
CA LEU A 239 17.69 24.99 -8.06
C LEU A 239 17.27 25.56 -9.42
N ARG A 240 18.23 25.80 -10.31
CA ARG A 240 17.97 26.20 -11.70
C ARG A 240 18.37 25.08 -12.63
N THR A 241 17.45 24.65 -13.48
CA THR A 241 17.68 23.68 -14.55
C THR A 241 17.35 24.34 -15.87
N VAL A 242 18.31 24.37 -16.79
CA VAL A 242 18.11 24.90 -18.14
C VAL A 242 18.34 23.77 -19.12
N ILE A 243 17.39 23.57 -20.03
CA ILE A 243 17.59 22.71 -21.19
C ILE A 243 17.56 23.62 -22.40
N GLU A 244 18.64 23.58 -23.19
CA GLU A 244 18.77 24.37 -24.40
C GLU A 244 17.53 24.19 -25.30
N ARG A 245 16.97 25.30 -25.80
CA ARG A 245 15.77 25.35 -26.65
C ARG A 245 14.45 24.89 -25.99
N VAL A 246 14.46 24.42 -24.75
CA VAL A 246 13.24 24.14 -23.97
C VAL A 246 12.92 25.31 -23.05
N GLY A 247 13.92 25.84 -22.35
CA GLY A 247 13.76 26.93 -21.40
C GLY A 247 14.31 26.58 -20.02
N GLU A 248 13.84 27.30 -19.01
CA GLU A 248 14.32 27.18 -17.64
C GLU A 248 13.25 26.77 -16.62
N CYS A 249 13.65 25.93 -15.68
CA CYS A 249 12.93 25.60 -14.46
C CYS A 249 13.72 26.15 -13.27
N VAL A 250 13.06 26.93 -12.41
CA VAL A 250 13.70 27.60 -11.26
C VAL A 250 12.88 27.35 -10.00
N ASN A 251 13.43 26.58 -9.06
CA ASN A 251 12.79 26.22 -7.80
C ASN A 251 13.58 26.76 -6.62
N THR A 252 12.92 27.51 -5.73
CA THR A 252 13.52 27.89 -4.44
C THR A 252 13.34 26.77 -3.44
N CYS A 253 14.44 26.34 -2.82
CA CYS A 253 14.45 25.31 -1.79
C CYS A 253 13.98 25.95 -0.48
N VAL A 254 12.98 25.36 0.16
CA VAL A 254 12.42 25.83 1.44
C VAL A 254 12.55 24.73 2.48
N ALA A 255 12.71 25.08 3.76
CA ALA A 255 12.73 24.08 4.81
C ALA A 255 11.34 23.46 4.98
N GLU A 256 11.30 22.23 5.50
CA GLU A 256 10.04 21.62 5.91
C GLU A 256 9.40 22.45 7.04
N GLY A 257 8.19 22.97 6.79
CA GLY A 257 7.46 23.85 7.70
C GLY A 257 7.50 25.34 7.35
N ASP A 258 8.37 25.76 6.42
CA ASP A 258 8.40 27.15 5.92
C ASP A 258 7.23 27.43 4.97
N ALA A 259 6.77 28.68 4.93
CA ALA A 259 5.77 29.13 3.97
C ALA A 259 6.30 28.98 2.53
N MET A 260 5.60 28.20 1.71
CA MET A 260 5.85 28.14 0.27
C MET A 260 5.35 29.43 -0.39
N LYS A 261 5.91 29.81 -1.55
CA LYS A 261 5.29 30.85 -2.39
C LYS A 261 3.83 30.46 -2.62
N ASP A 262 2.90 31.41 -2.55
CA ASP A 262 1.49 31.20 -2.91
C ASP A 262 1.44 30.61 -4.33
N VAL A 263 1.32 29.29 -4.40
CA VAL A 263 0.94 28.61 -5.62
C VAL A 263 -0.56 28.76 -5.65
N ASP A 264 -1.03 29.67 -6.47
CA ASP A 264 -2.46 29.88 -6.71
C ASP A 264 -3.04 28.55 -7.25
N LEU A 265 -3.54 27.70 -6.36
CA LEU A 265 -4.14 26.40 -6.70
C LEU A 265 -5.54 26.55 -7.33
N ALA A 266 -5.84 27.72 -7.88
CA ALA A 266 -7.09 28.10 -8.54
C ALA A 266 -7.41 27.35 -9.86
N VAL A 267 -6.83 26.15 -10.06
CA VAL A 267 -7.27 25.19 -11.08
C VAL A 267 -8.00 23.98 -10.46
N ALA A 268 -8.02 23.82 -9.13
CA ALA A 268 -8.73 22.73 -8.45
C ALA A 268 -10.19 23.02 -8.05
N GLU A 269 -10.77 24.16 -8.48
CA GLU A 269 -12.22 24.44 -8.35
C GLU A 269 -13.00 24.26 -9.67
N ARG A 270 -12.38 23.74 -10.73
CA ARG A 270 -13.13 23.16 -11.85
C ARG A 270 -12.92 21.66 -11.86
N ARG A 271 -13.96 20.98 -11.38
CA ARG A 271 -14.16 19.51 -11.26
C ARG A 271 -13.92 19.01 -9.85
N ARG A 272 -14.92 19.23 -9.01
CA ARG A 272 -15.37 18.17 -8.11
C ARG A 272 -16.61 17.54 -8.73
#